data_AF-A0A2N6NRW1-F1
#
_entry.id   AF-A0A2N6NRW1-F1
#
_cell.length_a   1.000
_cell.length_b   1.000
_cell.length_c   1.000
_cell.angle_alpha   90.00
_cell.angle_beta   90.00
_cell.angle_gamma   90.00
#
_symmetry.space_group_name_H-M   'P 1'
#
loop_
_entity.id
_entity.type
_entity.pdbx_description
1 polymer ?
#
loop_
_entity_poly.entity_id
_entity_poly.type
_entity_poly.pdbx_seq_one_letter_code
_entity_poly.pdbx_strand_id
1 'polypeptide(L)'
;MDHDYLLSEFDRLVSEGVVLYDDKQTILHQQDGGLTFQFVLTSALNKKPTAATAGEQSKELVEKSVRPGSDIDTNGYELGHVGGSHVLVANKFCYARPHYLLLTEDGYARQYEPLNRSDLAAAWALLSSRGNDKLSLFFNCGNGAGYSRLHKHMQLIPTPRNTFASFLDSADGTEPDVPFQWFYQRFSDPTVTSVGNVVDTYQKLLRKAIKAIETCQGHESDNFPGAVCSHNVIMTTRWILVIPRRRPSVRAESGANAMGMLGYIAVSSKADIDNWTDQGLCKLLRQLGVPK
;
A
#
# COMPACT_ATOMS: atom_id res chain seq x y z
N MET A 1 19.14 -7.67 1.09
CA MET A 1 18.90 -7.84 2.54
C MET A 1 18.01 -9.06 2.72
N ASP A 2 18.41 -10.02 3.55
CA ASP A 2 17.58 -11.20 3.83
C ASP A 2 16.48 -10.89 4.85
N HIS A 3 15.48 -11.77 4.91
CA HIS A 3 14.30 -11.59 5.76
C HIS A 3 14.63 -11.51 7.25
N ASP A 4 15.49 -12.41 7.73
CA ASP A 4 15.76 -12.57 9.16
C ASP A 4 16.46 -11.33 9.72
N TYR A 5 17.42 -10.77 8.97
CA TYR A 5 18.04 -9.49 9.31
C TYR A 5 17.01 -8.36 9.37
N LEU A 6 16.20 -8.18 8.32
CA LEU A 6 15.22 -7.11 8.26
C LEU A 6 14.19 -7.19 9.40
N LEU A 7 13.74 -8.40 9.72
CA LEU A 7 12.80 -8.64 10.80
C LEU A 7 13.45 -8.34 12.17
N SER A 8 14.70 -8.78 12.38
CA SER A 8 15.43 -8.49 13.62
C SER A 8 15.63 -6.99 13.86
N GLU A 9 15.90 -6.24 12.79
CA GLU A 9 16.09 -4.79 12.88
C GLU A 9 14.76 -4.06 13.12
N PHE A 10 13.68 -4.55 12.50
CA PHE A 10 12.33 -4.08 12.81
C PHE A 10 11.98 -4.31 14.28
N ASP A 11 12.24 -5.51 14.82
CA ASP A 11 11.97 -5.83 16.22
C ASP A 11 12.80 -5.01 17.18
N ARG A 12 14.06 -4.71 16.84
CA ARG A 12 14.92 -3.80 17.60
C ARG A 12 14.26 -2.44 17.73
N LEU A 13 13.82 -1.85 16.61
CA LEU A 13 13.13 -0.55 16.58
C LEU A 13 11.80 -0.55 17.36
N VAL A 14 11.06 -1.67 17.37
CA VAL A 14 9.87 -1.84 18.21
C VAL A 14 10.25 -1.88 19.69
N SER A 15 11.28 -2.63 20.06
CA SER A 15 11.74 -2.76 21.45
C SER A 15 12.26 -1.45 22.04
N GLU A 16 12.81 -0.58 21.21
CA GLU A 16 13.28 0.77 21.57
C GLU A 16 12.14 1.80 21.64
N GLY A 17 10.92 1.43 21.23
CA GLY A 17 9.76 2.32 21.21
C GLY A 17 9.78 3.36 20.09
N VAL A 18 10.69 3.23 19.13
CA VAL A 18 10.79 4.10 17.95
C VAL A 18 9.67 3.75 16.95
N VAL A 19 9.42 2.46 16.76
CA VAL A 19 8.33 1.93 15.95
C VAL A 19 7.16 1.51 16.84
N LEU A 20 5.95 1.95 16.51
CA LEU A 20 4.74 1.58 17.22
C LEU A 20 4.12 0.34 16.57
N TYR A 21 4.08 -0.75 17.33
CA TYR A 21 3.44 -2.00 16.95
C TYR A 21 2.60 -2.53 18.12
N ASP A 22 1.44 -3.09 17.81
CA ASP A 22 0.53 -3.69 18.78
C ASP A 22 0.52 -5.21 18.58
N ASP A 23 1.12 -5.93 19.52
CA ASP A 23 1.18 -7.39 19.51
C ASP A 23 -0.15 -8.05 19.97
N LYS A 24 -1.11 -7.26 20.46
CA LYS A 24 -2.45 -7.68 20.90
C LYS A 24 -3.55 -7.27 19.92
N GLN A 25 -3.19 -6.91 18.69
CA GLN A 25 -4.14 -6.61 17.64
C GLN A 25 -5.14 -7.75 17.41
N THR A 26 -6.38 -7.41 17.10
CA THR A 26 -7.46 -8.37 16.84
C THR A 26 -7.90 -8.30 15.38
N ILE A 27 -8.11 -9.45 14.74
CA ILE A 27 -8.69 -9.52 13.39
C ILE A 27 -10.18 -9.86 13.50
N LEU A 28 -11.03 -8.92 13.11
CA LEU A 28 -12.47 -9.08 13.04
C LEU A 28 -12.90 -9.31 11.59
N HIS A 29 -13.88 -10.18 11.38
CA HIS A 29 -14.36 -10.53 10.04
C HIS A 29 -15.76 -9.95 9.82
N GLN A 30 -15.97 -9.37 8.65
CA GLN A 30 -17.29 -8.88 8.20
C GLN A 30 -17.60 -9.48 6.83
N GLN A 31 -18.88 -9.79 6.59
CA GLN A 31 -19.35 -10.32 5.31
C GLN A 31 -20.21 -9.29 4.61
N ASP A 32 -19.98 -9.07 3.32
CA ASP A 32 -20.87 -8.26 2.49
C ASP A 32 -20.74 -8.70 1.02
N GLY A 33 -21.86 -8.84 0.31
CA GLY A 33 -21.87 -9.22 -1.11
C GLY A 33 -21.11 -10.52 -1.46
N GLY A 34 -21.05 -11.49 -0.54
CA GLY A 34 -20.29 -12.74 -0.73
C GLY A 34 -18.76 -12.59 -0.55
N LEU A 35 -18.29 -11.42 -0.11
CA LEU A 35 -16.90 -11.13 0.17
C LEU A 35 -16.64 -11.06 1.68
N THR A 36 -15.49 -11.57 2.10
CA THR A 36 -15.03 -11.50 3.50
C THR A 36 -14.01 -10.38 3.69
N PHE A 37 -14.35 -9.42 4.53
CA PHE A 37 -13.49 -8.31 4.93
C PHE A 37 -12.83 -8.63 6.27
N GLN A 38 -11.55 -8.28 6.40
CA GLN A 38 -10.72 -8.44 7.58
C GLN A 38 -10.38 -7.04 8.13
N PHE A 39 -10.82 -6.77 9.36
CA PHE A 39 -10.50 -5.57 10.09
C PHE A 39 -9.44 -5.87 11.15
N VAL A 40 -8.24 -5.33 10.97
CA VAL A 40 -7.16 -5.35 11.95
C VAL A 40 -7.37 -4.20 12.92
N LEU A 41 -7.93 -4.49 14.09
CA LEU A 41 -8.10 -3.53 15.17
C LEU A 41 -6.78 -3.45 15.96
N THR A 42 -6.12 -2.29 15.91
CA THR A 42 -4.78 -2.11 16.49
C THR A 42 -4.62 -0.72 17.12
N SER A 43 -4.02 -0.68 18.32
CA SER A 43 -3.70 0.56 19.02
C SER A 43 -2.51 1.31 18.43
N ALA A 44 -1.71 0.66 17.57
CA ALA A 44 -0.56 1.28 16.90
C ALA A 44 -0.96 2.48 16.01
N LEU A 45 -2.23 2.51 15.57
CA LEU A 45 -2.76 3.60 14.76
C LEU A 45 -3.30 4.79 15.58
N ASN A 46 -3.46 4.66 16.90
CA ASN A 46 -4.04 5.72 17.74
C ASN A 46 -3.19 6.99 17.81
N LYS A 47 -1.87 6.84 17.66
CA LYS A 47 -0.93 7.96 17.64
C LYS A 47 -0.65 8.47 16.22
N LYS A 48 -1.31 7.91 15.21
CA LYS A 48 -1.15 8.35 13.82
C LYS A 48 -1.74 9.76 13.68
N PRO A 49 -0.97 10.73 13.18
CA PRO A 49 -1.46 12.09 13.05
C PRO A 49 -2.66 12.16 12.10
N THR A 50 -3.67 12.91 12.54
CA THR A 50 -4.90 13.19 11.81
C THR A 50 -4.79 14.54 11.10
N ALA A 51 -5.75 14.86 10.24
CA ALA A 51 -5.84 16.17 9.58
C ALA A 51 -5.80 17.34 10.58
N ALA A 52 -6.33 17.14 11.80
CA ALA A 52 -6.31 18.14 12.87
C ALA A 52 -4.89 18.45 13.38
N THR A 53 -3.97 17.48 13.30
CA THR A 53 -2.58 17.58 13.79
C THR A 53 -1.56 17.83 12.68
N ALA A 54 -2.00 18.04 11.43
CA ALA A 54 -1.12 18.16 10.27
C ALA A 54 -0.18 19.38 10.35
N GLY A 55 -0.63 20.48 10.97
CA GLY A 55 0.18 21.70 11.15
C GLY A 55 1.29 21.59 12.19
N GLU A 56 1.19 20.65 13.14
CA GLU A 56 2.25 20.37 14.11
C GLU A 56 3.32 19.46 13.50
N GLN A 57 2.90 18.48 12.69
CA GLN A 57 3.82 17.63 11.93
C GLN A 57 4.73 18.43 11.00
N SER A 58 4.20 19.43 10.29
CA SER A 58 5.02 20.21 9.35
C SER A 58 6.14 20.98 10.05
N LYS A 59 5.91 21.46 11.29
CA LYS A 59 6.95 22.07 12.12
C LYS A 59 8.00 21.06 12.58
N GLU A 60 7.55 19.89 13.06
CA GLU A 60 8.44 18.82 13.51
C GLU A 60 9.35 18.31 12.38
N LEU A 61 8.84 18.18 11.15
CA LEU A 61 9.62 17.77 9.98
C LEU A 61 10.72 18.79 9.62
N VAL A 62 10.48 20.09 9.82
CA VAL A 62 11.49 21.14 9.59
C VAL A 62 12.58 21.08 10.66
N GLU A 63 12.20 20.92 11.93
CA GLU A 63 13.13 20.86 13.06
C GLU A 63 14.04 19.63 13.00
N LYS A 64 13.53 18.50 12.49
CA LYS A 64 14.27 17.24 12.39
C LYS A 64 15.22 17.12 11.20
N SER A 65 15.38 18.18 10.39
CA SER A 65 16.23 18.16 9.19
C SER A 65 15.90 16.98 8.26
N VAL A 66 14.62 16.82 7.95
CA VAL A 66 14.16 15.80 7.00
C VAL A 66 14.81 16.00 5.64
N ARG A 67 15.05 14.90 4.92
CA ARG A 67 15.59 14.88 3.56
C ARG A 67 14.92 15.95 2.67
N PRO A 68 15.69 16.73 1.88
CA PRO A 68 15.13 17.74 0.99
C PRO A 68 14.01 17.20 0.10
N GLY A 69 12.87 17.92 0.06
CA GLY A 69 11.70 17.57 -0.75
C GLY A 69 10.74 16.56 -0.09
N SER A 70 11.18 15.85 0.96
CA SER A 70 10.44 14.78 1.61
C SER A 70 9.52 15.27 2.73
N ASP A 71 8.34 14.66 2.83
CA ASP A 71 7.39 14.83 3.94
C ASP A 71 7.38 13.61 4.89
N ILE A 72 8.42 12.76 4.80
CA ILE A 72 8.58 11.56 5.63
C ILE A 72 9.90 11.64 6.40
N ASP A 73 9.80 11.73 7.71
CA ASP A 73 10.95 11.60 8.63
C ASP A 73 11.44 10.16 8.66
N THR A 74 12.65 9.92 8.12
CA THR A 74 13.27 8.59 8.13
C THR A 74 14.26 8.41 9.26
N ASN A 75 14.65 9.48 9.96
CA ASN A 75 15.80 9.48 10.86
C ASN A 75 15.60 8.49 12.01
N GLY A 76 16.47 7.47 12.06
CA GLY A 76 16.43 6.41 13.08
C GLY A 76 15.47 5.26 12.73
N TYR A 77 14.91 5.24 11.52
CA TYR A 77 14.06 4.17 11.01
C TYR A 77 14.72 3.40 9.86
N GLU A 78 15.91 3.78 9.40
CA GLU A 78 16.55 3.21 8.23
C GLU A 78 17.09 1.79 8.45
N LEU A 79 16.78 0.87 7.53
CA LEU A 79 17.30 -0.51 7.51
C LEU A 79 18.41 -0.69 6.46
N GLY A 80 18.41 0.14 5.42
CA GLY A 80 19.46 0.14 4.40
C GLY A 80 19.01 0.61 3.02
N HIS A 81 19.98 0.81 2.14
CA HIS A 81 19.77 1.21 0.75
C HIS A 81 19.42 -0.01 -0.12
N VAL A 82 18.57 0.22 -1.14
CA VAL A 82 18.10 -0.80 -2.08
C VAL A 82 18.25 -0.28 -3.50
N GLY A 83 19.00 -1.02 -4.32
CA GLY A 83 19.12 -0.73 -5.76
C GLY A 83 19.80 0.60 -6.13
N GLY A 84 20.38 1.32 -5.16
CA GLY A 84 21.06 2.61 -5.37
C GLY A 84 20.14 3.80 -5.64
N SER A 85 18.82 3.61 -5.56
CA SER A 85 17.82 4.66 -5.79
C SER A 85 16.74 4.72 -4.71
N HIS A 86 16.76 3.80 -3.75
CA HIS A 86 15.75 3.69 -2.71
C HIS A 86 16.39 3.42 -1.34
N VAL A 87 15.69 3.84 -0.30
CA VAL A 87 15.98 3.51 1.09
C VAL A 87 14.81 2.74 1.69
N LEU A 88 15.12 1.63 2.36
CA LEU A 88 14.16 0.85 3.13
C LEU A 88 14.16 1.35 4.58
N VAL A 89 12.99 1.69 5.10
CA VAL A 89 12.80 2.14 6.48
C VAL A 89 11.64 1.40 7.14
N ALA A 90 11.64 1.31 8.47
CA ALA A 90 10.49 0.84 9.22
C ALA A 90 9.37 1.88 9.17
N ASN A 91 8.13 1.43 8.98
CA ASN A 91 6.99 2.31 9.17
C ASN A 91 6.87 2.64 10.66
N LYS A 92 6.58 3.88 11.03
CA LYS A 92 6.39 4.26 12.44
C LYS A 92 5.08 3.72 13.02
N PHE A 93 4.02 3.60 12.21
CA PHE A 93 2.68 3.21 12.63
C PHE A 93 2.29 1.88 11.97
N CYS A 94 2.73 0.77 12.56
CA CYS A 94 2.63 -0.56 11.98
C CYS A 94 1.37 -1.30 12.40
N TYR A 95 0.61 -1.79 11.43
CA TYR A 95 -0.46 -2.77 11.66
C TYR A 95 -0.05 -4.20 11.25
N ALA A 96 1.22 -4.38 10.88
CA ALA A 96 1.78 -5.67 10.50
C ALA A 96 3.23 -5.77 10.99
N ARG A 97 3.68 -6.99 11.28
CA ARG A 97 5.05 -7.29 11.68
C ARG A 97 5.73 -8.17 10.62
N PRO A 98 6.71 -7.65 9.87
CA PRO A 98 7.14 -6.25 9.85
C PRO A 98 6.24 -5.37 8.95
N HIS A 99 6.39 -4.05 9.04
CA HIS A 99 5.79 -3.11 8.07
C HIS A 99 6.82 -2.05 7.70
N TYR A 100 7.22 -2.04 6.43
CA TYR A 100 8.26 -1.17 5.89
C TYR A 100 7.71 -0.14 4.90
N LEU A 101 8.49 0.91 4.69
CA LEU A 101 8.39 1.82 3.56
C LEU A 101 9.66 1.70 2.72
N LEU A 102 9.50 1.55 1.41
CA LEU A 102 10.58 1.64 0.43
C LEU A 102 10.44 2.98 -0.29
N LEU A 103 11.25 3.96 0.13
CA LEU A 103 11.19 5.33 -0.38
C LEU A 103 12.21 5.55 -1.48
N THR A 104 11.90 6.42 -2.43
CA THR A 104 12.92 6.97 -3.33
C THR A 104 13.99 7.74 -2.54
N GLU A 105 15.24 7.70 -2.98
CA GLU A 105 16.28 8.57 -2.41
C GLU A 105 16.08 10.04 -2.80
N ASP A 106 15.45 10.29 -3.94
CA ASP A 106 15.02 11.62 -4.34
C ASP A 106 13.74 12.00 -3.59
N GLY A 107 13.87 12.90 -2.61
CA GLY A 107 12.75 13.42 -1.82
C GLY A 107 11.70 14.18 -2.64
N TYR A 108 12.02 14.60 -3.86
CA TYR A 108 11.11 15.32 -4.74
C TYR A 108 10.26 14.43 -5.64
N ALA A 109 10.59 13.13 -5.74
CA ALA A 109 9.74 12.17 -6.44
C ALA A 109 8.38 12.08 -5.75
N ARG A 110 7.30 12.07 -6.53
CA ARG A 110 5.95 12.26 -6.02
C ARG A 110 5.10 11.01 -6.09
N GLN A 111 4.24 10.87 -5.08
CA GLN A 111 3.34 9.74 -4.92
C GLN A 111 2.24 9.69 -6.00
N TYR A 112 2.05 10.74 -6.80
CA TYR A 112 1.17 10.74 -7.97
C TYR A 112 1.87 10.31 -9.27
N GLU A 113 3.19 10.11 -9.25
CA GLU A 113 3.95 9.62 -10.40
C GLU A 113 3.87 8.08 -10.49
N PRO A 114 3.75 7.51 -11.70
CA PRO A 114 3.72 6.06 -11.87
C PRO A 114 5.02 5.41 -11.40
N LEU A 115 4.97 4.13 -11.02
CA LEU A 115 6.19 3.36 -10.73
C LEU A 115 7.06 3.28 -11.99
N ASN A 116 8.33 3.65 -11.87
CA ASN A 116 9.30 3.55 -12.95
C ASN A 116 10.11 2.24 -12.84
N ARG A 117 11.07 2.06 -13.76
CA ARG A 117 11.93 0.87 -13.77
C ARG A 117 12.72 0.70 -12.48
N SER A 118 13.28 1.79 -11.93
CA SER A 118 14.07 1.74 -10.69
C SER A 118 13.20 1.36 -9.49
N ASP A 119 11.99 1.90 -9.41
CA ASP A 119 11.03 1.54 -8.35
C ASP A 119 10.72 0.04 -8.37
N LEU A 120 10.36 -0.49 -9.54
CA LEU A 120 10.02 -1.90 -9.71
C LEU A 120 11.25 -2.80 -9.54
N ALA A 121 12.45 -2.34 -9.92
CA ALA A 121 13.69 -3.05 -9.68
C ALA A 121 13.99 -3.20 -8.17
N ALA A 122 13.87 -2.10 -7.41
CA ALA A 122 14.09 -2.11 -5.97
C ALA A 122 13.05 -2.96 -5.24
N ALA A 123 11.78 -2.82 -5.61
CA ALA A 123 10.69 -3.65 -5.12
C ALA A 123 10.94 -5.15 -5.38
N TRP A 124 11.27 -5.50 -6.62
CA TRP A 124 11.52 -6.88 -7.02
C TRP A 124 12.73 -7.48 -6.31
N ALA A 125 13.81 -6.71 -6.13
CA ALA A 125 15.00 -7.14 -5.42
C ALA A 125 14.73 -7.49 -3.94
N LEU A 126 13.83 -6.76 -3.27
CA LEU A 126 13.42 -7.07 -1.91
C LEU A 126 12.51 -8.30 -1.85
N LEU A 127 11.47 -8.36 -2.69
CA LEU A 127 10.51 -9.47 -2.69
C LEU A 127 11.17 -10.80 -3.07
N SER A 128 12.17 -10.76 -3.96
CA SER A 128 12.89 -11.95 -4.42
C SER A 128 14.05 -12.36 -3.52
N SER A 129 14.35 -11.60 -2.46
CA SER A 129 15.42 -11.98 -1.53
C SER A 129 14.97 -13.13 -0.63
N ARG A 130 15.95 -13.88 -0.12
CA ARG A 130 15.70 -15.09 0.68
C ARG A 130 14.79 -14.81 1.87
N GLY A 131 13.65 -15.49 1.91
CA GLY A 131 12.64 -15.43 2.98
C GLY A 131 11.61 -14.30 2.83
N ASN A 132 11.78 -13.40 1.85
CA ASN A 132 10.86 -12.29 1.60
C ASN A 132 9.73 -12.64 0.61
N ASP A 133 9.66 -13.88 0.14
CA ASP A 133 8.59 -14.41 -0.71
C ASP A 133 7.22 -14.40 -0.02
N LYS A 134 7.20 -14.21 1.30
CA LYS A 134 5.99 -14.05 2.14
C LYS A 134 5.56 -12.59 2.30
N LEU A 135 6.30 -11.63 1.75
CA LEU A 135 5.94 -10.23 1.77
C LEU A 135 5.16 -9.86 0.51
N SER A 136 4.24 -8.92 0.65
CA SER A 136 3.62 -8.21 -0.46
C SER A 136 3.99 -6.75 -0.39
N LEU A 137 4.27 -6.17 -1.55
CA LEU A 137 4.44 -4.75 -1.72
C LEU A 137 3.14 -4.11 -2.20
N PHE A 138 2.84 -2.91 -1.73
CA PHE A 138 1.76 -2.10 -2.29
C PHE A 138 2.15 -0.64 -2.47
N PHE A 139 1.48 0.01 -3.43
CA PHE A 139 1.67 1.41 -3.81
C PHE A 139 0.30 2.09 -3.96
N ASN A 140 0.18 3.31 -3.47
CA ASN A 140 -1.02 4.13 -3.60
C ASN A 140 -0.66 5.34 -4.45
N CYS A 141 -0.97 5.30 -5.74
CA CYS A 141 -0.64 6.35 -6.69
C CYS A 141 -1.76 7.39 -6.77
N GLY A 142 -1.48 8.64 -6.47
CA GLY A 142 -2.45 9.74 -6.60
C GLY A 142 -3.50 9.81 -5.48
N ASN A 143 -4.16 10.97 -5.36
CA ASN A 143 -5.07 11.30 -4.26
C ASN A 143 -6.22 10.29 -4.17
N GLY A 144 -6.78 9.91 -5.32
CA GLY A 144 -7.84 8.91 -5.41
C GLY A 144 -7.45 7.54 -4.86
N ALA A 145 -6.17 7.20 -4.82
CA ALA A 145 -5.68 5.92 -4.30
C ALA A 145 -5.46 5.91 -2.78
N GLY A 146 -5.61 7.06 -2.11
CA GLY A 146 -5.49 7.18 -0.66
C GLY A 146 -4.04 7.20 -0.17
N TYR A 147 -3.14 7.91 -0.85
CA TYR A 147 -1.83 8.18 -0.25
C TYR A 147 -1.96 9.12 0.96
N SER A 148 -1.11 8.92 1.96
CA SER A 148 -1.04 9.79 3.14
C SER A 148 0.18 10.72 3.15
N ARG A 149 1.13 10.51 2.24
CA ARG A 149 2.40 11.24 2.13
C ARG A 149 2.73 11.47 0.66
N LEU A 150 3.35 12.60 0.35
CA LEU A 150 3.68 13.04 -1.01
C LEU A 150 4.99 12.47 -1.54
N HIS A 151 5.99 12.28 -0.69
CA HIS A 151 7.25 11.65 -1.10
C HIS A 151 6.98 10.22 -1.57
N LYS A 152 7.46 9.89 -2.76
CA LYS A 152 7.21 8.60 -3.40
C LYS A 152 7.72 7.43 -2.57
N HIS A 153 6.81 6.54 -2.21
CA HIS A 153 7.11 5.37 -1.40
C HIS A 153 6.17 4.21 -1.73
N MET A 154 6.73 3.01 -1.67
CA MET A 154 6.00 1.75 -1.62
C MET A 154 5.98 1.23 -0.18
N GLN A 155 5.04 0.35 0.15
CA GLN A 155 4.93 -0.25 1.48
C GLN A 155 5.07 -1.76 1.37
N LEU A 156 5.70 -2.39 2.36
CA LEU A 156 5.86 -3.84 2.42
C LEU A 156 5.31 -4.37 3.74
N ILE A 157 4.49 -5.41 3.66
CA ILE A 157 3.95 -6.15 4.81
C ILE A 157 3.96 -7.65 4.50
N PRO A 158 3.90 -8.53 5.51
CA PRO A 158 3.50 -9.92 5.31
C PRO A 158 2.23 -10.00 4.48
N THR A 159 2.24 -10.82 3.44
CA THR A 159 1.07 -11.03 2.58
C THR A 159 -0.08 -11.57 3.42
N PRO A 160 -1.17 -10.79 3.59
CA PRO A 160 -2.30 -11.27 4.36
C PRO A 160 -2.97 -12.42 3.63
N ARG A 161 -3.42 -13.42 4.38
CA ARG A 161 -4.20 -14.53 3.84
C ARG A 161 -5.65 -14.11 3.67
N ASN A 162 -6.41 -14.83 2.84
CA ASN A 162 -7.85 -14.65 2.67
C ASN A 162 -8.26 -13.23 2.27
N THR A 163 -7.41 -12.53 1.51
CA THR A 163 -7.80 -11.27 0.86
C THR A 163 -8.54 -11.57 -0.43
N PHE A 164 -9.17 -10.56 -1.05
CA PHE A 164 -9.79 -10.74 -2.36
C PHE A 164 -8.79 -11.18 -3.43
N ALA A 165 -7.49 -10.85 -3.29
CA ALA A 165 -6.46 -11.25 -4.23
C ALA A 165 -5.89 -12.65 -3.95
N SER A 166 -6.25 -13.32 -2.85
CA SER A 166 -5.65 -14.62 -2.48
C SER A 166 -5.95 -15.75 -3.49
N PHE A 167 -6.93 -15.60 -4.37
CA PHE A 167 -7.11 -16.53 -5.48
C PHE A 167 -5.92 -16.53 -6.45
N LEU A 168 -5.14 -15.44 -6.51
CA LEU A 168 -3.94 -15.35 -7.33
C LEU A 168 -2.80 -16.25 -6.81
N ASP A 169 -2.88 -16.66 -5.54
CA ASP A 169 -1.92 -17.55 -4.91
C ASP A 169 -2.11 -19.02 -5.27
N SER A 170 -3.11 -19.37 -6.07
CA SER A 170 -3.26 -20.72 -6.62
C SER A 170 -3.57 -20.64 -8.12
N ALA A 171 -3.13 -21.65 -8.88
CA ALA A 171 -3.49 -21.80 -10.29
C ALA A 171 -5.01 -21.99 -10.45
N ASP A 172 -5.61 -22.73 -9.53
CA ASP A 172 -7.04 -23.07 -9.52
C ASP A 172 -7.89 -22.09 -8.71
N GLY A 173 -7.31 -20.98 -8.25
CA GLY A 173 -8.03 -19.97 -7.49
C GLY A 173 -9.10 -19.29 -8.35
N THR A 174 -10.33 -19.28 -7.84
CA THR A 174 -11.47 -18.61 -8.48
C THR A 174 -11.46 -17.12 -8.17
N GLU A 175 -11.52 -16.28 -9.21
CA GLU A 175 -11.63 -14.84 -9.05
C GLU A 175 -12.93 -14.47 -8.33
N PRO A 176 -12.89 -13.69 -7.22
CA PRO A 176 -14.09 -13.26 -6.55
C PRO A 176 -14.81 -12.15 -7.33
N ASP A 177 -16.13 -12.07 -7.17
CA ASP A 177 -16.92 -11.01 -7.79
C ASP A 177 -16.80 -9.69 -7.00
N VAL A 178 -15.67 -9.01 -7.16
CA VAL A 178 -15.46 -7.68 -6.57
C VAL A 178 -16.27 -6.60 -7.31
N PRO A 179 -16.79 -5.57 -6.63
CA PRO A 179 -17.74 -4.62 -7.22
C PRO A 179 -17.08 -3.48 -8.02
N PHE A 180 -15.77 -3.58 -8.26
CA PHE A 180 -14.94 -2.61 -8.98
C PHE A 180 -14.00 -3.34 -9.95
N GLN A 181 -13.48 -2.61 -10.94
CA GLN A 181 -12.52 -3.12 -11.90
C GLN A 181 -11.13 -3.22 -11.27
N TRP A 182 -10.44 -4.29 -11.61
CA TRP A 182 -9.04 -4.50 -11.29
C TRP A 182 -8.38 -5.27 -12.45
N PHE A 183 -7.06 -5.18 -12.55
CA PHE A 183 -6.31 -5.83 -13.61
C PHE A 183 -5.10 -6.51 -13.02
N TYR A 184 -4.93 -7.79 -13.29
CA TYR A 184 -3.82 -8.56 -12.74
C TYR A 184 -3.11 -9.42 -13.79
N GLN A 185 -1.93 -9.88 -13.42
CA GLN A 185 -1.21 -10.91 -14.14
C GLN A 185 -0.42 -11.77 -13.13
N ARG A 186 -0.56 -13.09 -13.23
CA ARG A 186 0.32 -14.06 -12.55
C ARG A 186 1.65 -14.13 -13.29
N PHE A 187 2.75 -14.23 -12.54
CA PHE A 187 4.05 -14.57 -13.06
C PHE A 187 4.15 -16.10 -13.12
N SER A 188 4.54 -16.64 -14.27
CA SER A 188 4.59 -18.08 -14.53
C SER A 188 5.65 -18.79 -13.68
N ASP A 189 6.79 -18.14 -13.46
CA ASP A 189 7.84 -18.63 -12.58
C ASP A 189 8.58 -17.43 -11.95
N PRO A 190 8.52 -17.24 -10.62
CA PRO A 190 9.25 -16.20 -9.92
C PRO A 190 10.77 -16.24 -10.13
N THR A 191 11.34 -17.43 -10.33
CA THR A 191 12.80 -17.64 -10.48
C THR A 191 13.32 -17.19 -11.84
N VAL A 192 12.44 -17.12 -12.85
CA VAL A 192 12.76 -16.71 -14.23
C VAL A 192 12.23 -15.30 -14.54
N THR A 193 11.34 -14.76 -13.72
CA THR A 193 10.74 -13.45 -13.95
C THR A 193 11.79 -12.34 -13.80
N SER A 194 12.11 -11.69 -14.91
CA SER A 194 13.04 -10.55 -14.91
C SER A 194 12.34 -9.25 -14.48
N VAL A 195 13.12 -8.30 -13.98
CA VAL A 195 12.63 -6.93 -13.73
C VAL A 195 12.02 -6.31 -14.99
N GLY A 196 12.55 -6.63 -16.18
CA GLY A 196 11.95 -6.18 -17.44
C GLY A 196 10.51 -6.68 -17.60
N ASN A 197 10.25 -7.96 -17.32
CA ASN A 197 8.90 -8.52 -17.38
C ASN A 197 7.95 -7.87 -16.37
N VAL A 198 8.43 -7.55 -15.17
CA VAL A 198 7.65 -6.84 -14.14
C VAL A 198 7.28 -5.44 -14.63
N VAL A 199 8.24 -4.69 -15.18
CA VAL A 199 8.02 -3.35 -15.75
C VAL A 199 6.99 -3.38 -16.89
N ASP A 200 7.18 -4.28 -17.85
CA ASP A 200 6.27 -4.40 -19.00
C ASP A 200 4.85 -4.78 -18.56
N THR A 201 4.75 -5.67 -17.57
CA THR A 201 3.47 -6.09 -16.99
C THR A 201 2.79 -4.93 -16.27
N TYR A 202 3.50 -4.21 -15.40
CA TYR A 202 2.94 -3.02 -14.73
C TYR A 202 2.44 -2.00 -15.75
N GLN A 203 3.24 -1.65 -16.76
CA GLN A 203 2.84 -0.69 -17.79
C GLN A 203 1.61 -1.13 -18.58
N LYS A 204 1.49 -2.43 -18.88
CA LYS A 204 0.31 -3.01 -19.53
C LYS A 204 -0.94 -2.89 -18.66
N LEU A 205 -0.85 -3.20 -17.36
CA LEU A 205 -1.96 -3.10 -16.42
C LEU A 205 -2.34 -1.64 -16.14
N LEU A 206 -1.36 -0.75 -16.02
CA LEU A 206 -1.57 0.69 -15.89
C LEU A 206 -2.32 1.26 -17.09
N ARG A 207 -1.96 0.87 -18.33
CA ARG A 207 -2.70 1.26 -19.53
C ARG A 207 -4.18 0.83 -19.49
N LYS A 208 -4.51 -0.32 -18.89
CA LYS A 208 -5.90 -0.72 -18.68
C LYS A 208 -6.59 0.14 -17.61
N ALA A 209 -5.89 0.44 -16.52
CA ALA A 209 -6.38 1.31 -15.45
C ALA A 209 -6.68 2.74 -15.94
N ILE A 210 -5.80 3.31 -16.76
CA ILE A 210 -6.00 4.63 -17.40
C ILE A 210 -7.29 4.61 -18.22
N LYS A 211 -7.46 3.65 -19.13
CA LYS A 211 -8.67 3.52 -19.95
C LYS A 211 -9.94 3.36 -19.12
N ALA A 212 -9.89 2.58 -18.05
CA ALA A 212 -11.03 2.39 -17.16
C ALA A 212 -11.45 3.71 -16.48
N ILE A 213 -10.47 4.50 -16.03
CA ILE A 213 -10.72 5.81 -15.39
C ILE A 213 -11.23 6.86 -16.37
N GLU A 214 -10.68 6.92 -17.59
CA GLU A 214 -11.12 7.87 -18.63
C GLU A 214 -12.62 7.76 -18.94
N THR A 215 -13.17 6.55 -18.86
CA THR A 215 -14.60 6.30 -19.07
C THR A 215 -15.47 6.57 -17.83
N CYS A 216 -14.87 6.91 -16.69
CA CYS A 216 -15.56 7.02 -15.41
C CYS A 216 -15.66 8.48 -14.95
N GLN A 217 -16.89 8.96 -14.69
CA GLN A 217 -17.12 10.31 -14.16
C GLN A 217 -16.84 10.40 -12.65
N GLY A 218 -16.52 11.62 -12.19
CA GLY A 218 -16.40 11.94 -10.76
C GLY A 218 -15.26 11.20 -10.06
N HIS A 219 -14.11 11.08 -10.74
CA HIS A 219 -12.85 10.64 -10.18
C HIS A 219 -11.99 11.85 -9.79
N GLU A 220 -11.21 11.70 -8.73
CA GLU A 220 -10.22 12.65 -8.26
C GLU A 220 -8.90 12.39 -8.98
N SER A 221 -8.33 13.46 -9.54
CA SER A 221 -7.05 13.45 -10.24
C SER A 221 -6.10 14.46 -9.62
N ASP A 222 -4.83 14.09 -9.52
CA ASP A 222 -3.75 15.03 -9.28
C ASP A 222 -3.46 15.79 -10.58
N ASN A 223 -3.64 17.12 -10.57
CA ASN A 223 -3.42 17.97 -11.75
C ASN A 223 -2.01 18.57 -11.74
N PHE A 224 -1.01 17.72 -11.50
CA PHE A 224 0.41 18.10 -11.45
C PHE A 224 1.18 17.47 -12.62
N PRO A 225 2.27 18.09 -13.10
CA PRO A 225 3.14 17.47 -14.09
C PRO A 225 3.63 16.09 -13.61
N GLY A 226 3.60 15.10 -14.50
CA GLY A 226 4.02 13.73 -14.18
C GLY A 226 2.96 12.88 -13.48
N ALA A 227 1.83 13.46 -13.07
CA ALA A 227 0.72 12.70 -12.50
C ALA A 227 0.10 11.74 -13.52
N VAL A 228 -0.27 10.56 -13.03
CA VAL A 228 -1.06 9.57 -13.78
C VAL A 228 -2.40 9.35 -13.08
N CYS A 229 -3.30 8.56 -13.68
CA CYS A 229 -4.56 8.19 -13.05
C CYS A 229 -4.35 7.59 -11.65
N SER A 230 -5.22 7.94 -10.71
CA SER A 230 -5.17 7.37 -9.36
C SER A 230 -5.31 5.84 -9.42
N HIS A 231 -4.37 5.10 -8.84
CA HIS A 231 -4.40 3.63 -8.86
C HIS A 231 -3.67 3.01 -7.68
N ASN A 232 -4.12 1.84 -7.24
CA ASN A 232 -3.32 1.00 -6.34
C ASN A 232 -2.53 -0.03 -7.14
N VAL A 233 -1.35 -0.37 -6.65
CA VAL A 233 -0.58 -1.54 -7.10
C VAL A 233 -0.39 -2.45 -5.90
N ILE A 234 -0.57 -3.75 -6.09
CA ILE A 234 -0.18 -4.79 -5.13
C ILE A 234 0.65 -5.81 -5.89
N MET A 235 1.80 -6.20 -5.34
CA MET A 235 2.75 -7.10 -5.99
C MET A 235 3.34 -8.08 -4.99
N THR A 236 3.40 -9.34 -5.40
CA THR A 236 4.22 -10.40 -4.78
C THR A 236 5.22 -10.89 -5.83
N THR A 237 6.06 -11.86 -5.48
CA THR A 237 6.88 -12.59 -6.46
C THR A 237 6.05 -13.40 -7.45
N ARG A 238 4.74 -13.58 -7.20
CA ARG A 238 3.86 -14.48 -7.96
C ARG A 238 2.86 -13.77 -8.85
N TRP A 239 2.53 -12.52 -8.56
CA TRP A 239 1.55 -11.76 -9.32
C TRP A 239 1.68 -10.27 -9.06
N ILE A 240 1.15 -9.48 -9.99
CA ILE A 240 0.94 -8.05 -9.84
C ILE A 240 -0.51 -7.71 -10.18
N LEU A 241 -1.09 -6.80 -9.40
CA LEU A 241 -2.47 -6.34 -9.47
C LEU A 241 -2.49 -4.81 -9.48
N VAL A 242 -3.29 -4.22 -10.36
CA VAL A 242 -3.55 -2.78 -10.45
C VAL A 242 -5.04 -2.52 -10.32
N ILE A 243 -5.41 -1.62 -9.41
CA ILE A 243 -6.79 -1.24 -9.16
C ILE A 243 -6.95 0.24 -9.55
N PRO A 244 -7.67 0.60 -10.62
CA PRO A 244 -8.02 2.00 -10.90
C PRO A 244 -8.91 2.57 -9.78
N ARG A 245 -8.54 3.74 -9.28
CA ARG A 245 -9.17 4.40 -8.13
C ARG A 245 -9.82 5.72 -8.52
N ARG A 246 -10.99 5.99 -7.93
CA ARG A 246 -11.76 7.22 -8.16
C ARG A 246 -11.64 8.22 -7.02
N ARG A 247 -11.60 7.75 -5.79
CA ARG A 247 -11.54 8.60 -4.60
C ARG A 247 -10.96 7.79 -3.43
N PRO A 248 -10.25 8.45 -2.50
CA PRO A 248 -9.64 7.75 -1.37
C PRO A 248 -10.69 7.21 -0.39
N SER A 249 -11.78 7.96 -0.22
CA SER A 249 -12.81 7.72 0.79
C SER A 249 -14.17 8.30 0.37
N VAL A 250 -15.25 7.89 1.05
CA VAL A 250 -16.57 8.55 0.97
C VAL A 250 -16.79 9.44 2.19
N ARG A 251 -16.49 8.91 3.39
CA ARG A 251 -16.34 9.67 4.64
C ARG A 251 -14.86 9.69 5.03
N ALA A 252 -14.39 10.75 5.68
CA ALA A 252 -12.96 10.93 5.98
C ALA A 252 -12.36 9.77 6.79
N GLU A 253 -13.18 9.13 7.63
CA GLU A 253 -12.81 8.04 8.53
C GLU A 253 -12.87 6.66 7.85
N SER A 254 -13.40 6.57 6.61
CA SER A 254 -13.56 5.32 5.86
C SER A 254 -12.86 5.37 4.49
N GLY A 255 -11.54 5.56 4.52
CA GLY A 255 -10.68 5.56 3.32
C GLY A 255 -10.00 4.23 3.07
N ALA A 256 -9.93 3.81 1.81
CA ALA A 256 -9.21 2.61 1.40
C ALA A 256 -7.88 2.97 0.72
N ASN A 257 -6.80 2.37 1.21
CA ASN A 257 -5.56 2.21 0.44
C ASN A 257 -5.62 0.91 -0.39
N ALA A 258 -4.50 0.52 -0.98
CA ALA A 258 -4.35 -0.72 -1.74
C ALA A 258 -4.86 -1.97 -0.98
N MET A 259 -4.49 -2.14 0.29
CA MET A 259 -4.90 -3.30 1.09
C MET A 259 -6.39 -3.25 1.46
N GLY A 260 -6.92 -2.05 1.74
CA GLY A 260 -8.34 -1.86 1.99
C GLY A 260 -9.22 -2.26 0.80
N MET A 261 -8.74 -2.00 -0.43
CA MET A 261 -9.41 -2.47 -1.65
C MET A 261 -9.37 -4.00 -1.80
N LEU A 262 -8.47 -4.70 -1.11
CA LEU A 262 -8.43 -6.17 -1.05
C LEU A 262 -9.22 -6.74 0.15
N GLY A 263 -9.97 -5.90 0.86
CA GLY A 263 -10.73 -6.28 2.03
C GLY A 263 -9.88 -6.42 3.30
N TYR A 264 -8.62 -5.96 3.31
CA TYR A 264 -7.75 -6.01 4.48
C TYR A 264 -7.52 -4.59 5.03
N ILE A 265 -8.23 -4.25 6.10
CA ILE A 265 -8.39 -2.87 6.57
C ILE A 265 -7.84 -2.77 7.99
N ALA A 266 -6.94 -1.84 8.25
CA ALA A 266 -6.44 -1.57 9.59
C ALA A 266 -7.14 -0.35 10.19
N VAL A 267 -7.60 -0.46 11.43
CA VAL A 267 -8.40 0.56 12.13
C VAL A 267 -7.95 0.71 13.58
N SER A 268 -8.17 1.91 14.14
CA SER A 268 -7.84 2.24 15.54
C SER A 268 -8.96 1.88 16.52
N SER A 269 -10.21 1.85 16.06
CA SER A 269 -11.36 1.68 16.94
C SER A 269 -12.47 0.83 16.31
N LYS A 270 -13.37 0.31 17.15
CA LYS A 270 -14.60 -0.34 16.66
C LYS A 270 -15.55 0.63 15.96
N ALA A 271 -15.57 1.90 16.39
CA ALA A 271 -16.37 2.93 15.74
C ALA A 271 -15.94 3.16 14.28
N ASP A 272 -14.65 3.00 13.97
CA ASP A 272 -14.17 3.04 12.59
C ASP A 272 -14.74 1.86 11.77
N ILE A 273 -14.81 0.67 12.36
CA ILE A 273 -15.44 -0.51 11.72
C ILE A 273 -16.92 -0.23 11.46
N ASP A 274 -17.64 0.28 12.46
CA ASP A 274 -19.06 0.61 12.35
C ASP A 274 -19.29 1.63 11.22
N ASN A 275 -18.44 2.66 11.12
CA ASN A 275 -18.52 3.65 10.05
C ASN A 275 -18.31 3.04 8.64
N TRP A 276 -17.47 2.01 8.51
CA TRP A 276 -17.34 1.25 7.26
C TRP A 276 -18.59 0.41 6.98
N THR A 277 -19.07 -0.34 7.97
CA THR A 277 -20.20 -1.27 7.80
C THR A 277 -21.52 -0.55 7.53
N ASP A 278 -21.75 0.61 8.15
CA ASP A 278 -22.96 1.43 7.98
C ASP A 278 -23.17 1.92 6.53
N GLN A 279 -22.10 1.95 5.72
CA GLN A 279 -22.16 2.37 4.33
C GLN A 279 -22.42 1.20 3.36
N GLY A 280 -22.33 -0.04 3.85
CA GLY A 280 -22.20 -1.25 3.03
C GLY A 280 -20.80 -1.35 2.42
N LEU A 281 -20.04 -2.38 2.76
CA LEU A 281 -18.62 -2.52 2.41
C LEU A 281 -18.40 -2.64 0.90
N CYS A 282 -19.18 -3.47 0.22
CA CYS A 282 -19.15 -3.63 -1.23
C CYS A 282 -19.60 -2.35 -1.94
N LYS A 283 -20.65 -1.70 -1.43
CA LYS A 283 -21.12 -0.40 -1.94
C LYS A 283 -20.06 0.69 -1.77
N LEU A 284 -19.32 0.68 -0.66
CA LEU A 284 -18.22 1.58 -0.41
C LEU A 284 -17.08 1.32 -1.40
N LEU A 285 -16.56 0.09 -1.51
CA LEU A 285 -15.47 -0.21 -2.44
C LEU A 285 -15.84 0.07 -3.91
N ARG A 286 -17.10 -0.13 -4.31
CA ARG A 286 -17.61 0.28 -5.64
C ARG A 286 -17.50 1.78 -5.91
N GLN A 287 -17.62 2.61 -4.87
CA GLN A 287 -17.47 4.07 -4.99
C GLN A 287 -16.00 4.49 -5.03
N LEU A 288 -15.12 3.76 -4.33
CA LEU A 288 -13.69 4.05 -4.24
C LEU A 288 -12.92 3.60 -5.49
N GLY A 289 -13.31 2.49 -6.11
CA GLY A 289 -12.76 1.98 -7.38
C GLY A 289 -13.61 2.37 -8.60
N VAL A 290 -13.10 2.11 -9.80
CA VAL A 290 -13.93 2.20 -11.01
C VAL A 290 -14.94 1.04 -10.98
N PRO A 291 -16.27 1.29 -11.04
CA PRO A 291 -17.25 0.21 -10.98
C PRO A 291 -17.12 -0.79 -12.14
N LYS A 292 -17.41 -2.07 -11.87
CA LYS A 292 -17.79 -3.03 -12.93
C LYS A 292 -19.17 -2.71 -13.46
#